data_AF-A0A9P1IL48-F1
#
_entry.id   AF-A0A9P1IL48-F1
#
_cell.length_a   1.000
_cell.length_b   1.000
_cell.length_c   1.000
_cell.angle_alpha   90.00
_cell.angle_beta   90.00
_cell.angle_gamma   90.00
#
_symmetry.space_group_name_H-M   'P 1'
#
loop_
_entity.id
_entity.type
_entity.pdbx_description
1 polymer ?
#
loop_
_entity_poly.entity_id
_entity_poly.type
_entity_poly.pdbx_seq_one_letter_code
_entity_poly.pdbx_strand_id
1 'polypeptide(L)'
;MNGCYRKMKRYASSGNILGCLAVFLIFCWFFGLTDHLHSKSFDDFQWPSADDNFEFPTFLTPVKCEKRLLVLVKSAVKNIEHRNAIRETWGKENKNYDLFFIVGKGNSEFSKDILKLDIIDSYRNNTLKFFGAINFIKTCGNPDFIFLVDDDYLVNIKNLENLVKFKNPGAHLYTGFVFNSSPFRFNLHKHRISLEEYPYSQYPPYVSAGAVLISRKTASVFHENIPKLKTFPFDDVFTGILAKTARIPVTHNPNFVFWTHQISQIEYNSPDFIGVHGFAGQKLRDEYQQLINYRK
;
A
#
# COMPACT_ATOMS: atom_id res chain seq x y z
N MET A 1 -39.59 10.09 48.58
CA MET A 1 -38.63 10.48 47.52
C MET A 1 -37.31 11.12 48.01
N ASN A 2 -37.11 11.40 49.32
CA ASN A 2 -35.93 12.16 49.80
C ASN A 2 -34.74 11.34 50.35
N GLY A 3 -34.87 10.01 50.45
CA GLY A 3 -33.81 9.13 50.99
C GLY A 3 -32.79 8.65 49.95
N CYS A 4 -33.24 8.30 48.75
CA CYS A 4 -32.37 7.80 47.68
C CYS A 4 -31.49 8.93 47.08
N TYR A 5 -32.07 10.13 46.93
CA TYR A 5 -31.35 11.33 46.47
C TYR A 5 -30.26 11.80 47.45
N ARG A 6 -30.50 11.66 48.77
CA ARG A 6 -29.48 11.95 49.80
C ARG A 6 -28.36 10.90 49.84
N LYS A 7 -28.64 9.64 49.50
CA LYS A 7 -27.62 8.56 49.38
C LYS A 7 -26.74 8.75 48.14
N MET A 8 -27.32 9.17 47.00
CA MET A 8 -26.55 9.52 45.79
C MET A 8 -25.70 10.78 46.00
N LYS A 9 -26.20 11.82 46.67
CA LYS A 9 -25.40 13.02 47.01
C LYS A 9 -24.23 12.73 47.97
N ARG A 10 -24.37 11.77 48.90
CA ARG A 10 -23.29 11.38 49.82
C ARG A 10 -22.18 10.57 49.16
N TYR A 11 -22.48 9.78 48.12
CA TYR A 11 -21.45 9.13 47.30
C TYR A 11 -20.75 10.12 46.35
N ALA A 12 -21.48 11.14 45.88
CA ALA A 12 -20.90 12.23 45.10
C ALA A 12 -20.04 13.21 45.94
N SER A 13 -20.25 13.30 47.26
CA SER A 13 -19.51 14.20 48.15
C SER A 13 -18.30 13.56 48.84
N SER A 14 -18.05 12.27 48.65
CA SER A 14 -16.88 11.54 49.18
C SER A 14 -16.05 10.87 48.08
N GLY A 15 -16.42 11.09 46.81
CA GLY A 15 -15.71 10.56 45.66
C GLY A 15 -14.32 11.16 45.58
N ASN A 16 -13.30 10.31 45.68
CA ASN A 16 -11.90 10.68 45.47
C ASN A 16 -11.72 11.08 44.00
N ILE A 17 -12.10 12.32 43.64
CA ILE A 17 -12.07 12.88 42.28
C ILE A 17 -10.68 12.67 41.66
N LEU A 18 -9.64 12.80 42.47
CA LEU A 18 -8.25 12.56 42.07
C LEU A 18 -8.01 11.10 41.67
N GLY A 19 -8.59 10.15 42.40
CA GLY A 19 -8.58 8.73 42.06
C GLY A 19 -9.35 8.41 40.78
N CYS A 20 -10.54 9.01 40.58
CA CYS A 20 -11.30 8.85 39.35
C CYS A 20 -10.56 9.43 38.13
N LEU A 21 -9.92 10.59 38.30
CA LEU A 21 -9.10 11.22 37.27
C LEU A 21 -7.87 10.36 36.93
N ALA A 22 -7.19 9.83 37.94
CA ALA A 22 -6.04 8.93 37.73
C ALA A 22 -6.44 7.66 36.96
N VAL A 23 -7.56 7.04 37.33
CA VAL A 23 -8.10 5.87 36.60
C VAL A 23 -8.46 6.23 35.16
N PHE A 24 -9.07 7.40 34.92
CA PHE A 24 -9.38 7.88 33.58
C PHE A 24 -8.12 8.13 32.74
N LEU A 25 -7.08 8.75 33.32
CA LEU A 25 -5.82 8.99 32.63
C LEU A 25 -5.09 7.68 32.30
N ILE A 26 -5.08 6.72 33.23
CA ILE A 26 -4.54 5.37 32.99
C ILE A 26 -5.33 4.68 31.87
N PHE A 27 -6.66 4.81 31.85
CA PHE A 27 -7.49 4.29 30.77
C PHE A 27 -7.13 4.95 29.44
N CYS A 28 -7.04 6.28 29.38
CA CYS A 28 -6.66 7.00 28.16
C CYS A 28 -5.27 6.58 27.65
N TRP A 29 -4.29 6.45 28.55
CA TRP A 29 -2.96 5.94 28.22
C TRP A 29 -3.01 4.49 27.72
N PHE A 30 -3.74 3.62 28.42
CA PHE A 30 -3.91 2.21 28.05
C PHE A 30 -4.57 2.03 26.69
N PHE A 31 -5.40 2.97 26.25
CA PHE A 31 -6.02 2.95 24.92
C PHE A 31 -5.25 3.74 23.86
N GLY A 32 -4.09 4.34 24.21
CA GLY A 32 -3.27 5.14 23.29
C GLY A 32 -3.89 6.49 22.94
N LEU A 33 -4.87 6.97 23.71
CA LEU A 33 -5.54 8.24 23.48
C LEU A 33 -4.63 9.44 23.79
N THR A 34 -3.58 9.25 24.60
CA THR A 34 -2.62 10.30 24.97
C THR A 34 -1.32 10.26 24.15
N ASP A 35 -1.11 9.25 23.29
CA ASP A 35 0.13 9.09 22.54
C ASP A 35 0.48 10.30 21.66
N HIS A 36 -0.54 11.01 21.15
CA HIS A 36 -0.33 12.22 20.36
C HIS A 36 0.43 13.31 21.12
N LEU A 37 0.29 13.39 22.45
CA LEU A 37 1.00 14.35 23.31
C LEU A 37 2.50 14.05 23.45
N HIS A 38 2.90 12.80 23.17
CA HIS A 38 4.28 12.34 23.29
C HIS A 38 4.95 12.11 21.92
N SER A 39 4.24 12.41 20.84
CA SER A 39 4.78 12.31 19.49
C SER A 39 5.79 13.43 19.21
N LYS A 40 6.86 13.08 18.48
CA LYS A 40 7.84 14.05 17.97
C LYS A 40 7.23 14.86 16.83
N SER A 41 7.69 16.11 16.68
CA SER A 41 7.34 16.91 15.51
C SER A 41 7.79 16.22 14.23
N PHE A 42 6.97 16.28 13.19
CA PHE A 42 7.34 15.74 11.88
C PHE A 42 8.48 16.53 11.21
N ASP A 43 8.70 17.79 11.62
CA ASP A 43 9.83 18.59 11.10
C ASP A 43 11.19 17.98 11.44
N ASP A 44 11.26 17.24 12.55
CA ASP A 44 12.46 16.53 13.02
C ASP A 44 12.58 15.11 12.44
N PHE A 45 11.85 14.80 11.36
CA PHE A 45 11.76 13.44 10.83
C PHE A 45 13.15 12.87 10.47
N GLN A 46 13.53 11.80 11.16
CA GLN A 46 14.66 10.95 10.87
C GLN A 46 14.26 9.48 11.04
N TRP A 47 14.59 8.64 10.06
CA TRP A 47 14.26 7.22 10.13
C TRP A 47 15.49 6.39 10.51
N PRO A 48 15.36 5.45 11.47
CA PRO A 48 16.50 4.65 11.91
C PRO A 48 17.03 3.72 10.82
N SER A 49 18.31 3.37 10.95
CA SER A 49 18.97 2.41 10.08
C SER A 49 18.40 0.99 10.22
N ALA A 50 18.59 0.16 9.20
CA ALA A 50 18.24 -1.25 9.25
C ALA A 50 19.08 -2.01 10.30
N ASP A 51 18.59 -3.18 10.70
CA ASP A 51 19.36 -4.13 11.49
C ASP A 51 20.46 -4.77 10.63
N ASP A 52 21.56 -5.22 11.25
CA ASP A 52 22.82 -5.61 10.59
C ASP A 52 22.74 -6.82 9.61
N ASN A 53 21.58 -7.43 9.40
CA ASN A 53 21.39 -8.65 8.61
C ASN A 53 20.23 -8.58 7.61
N PHE A 54 20.03 -7.43 6.95
CA PHE A 54 18.98 -7.32 5.94
C PHE A 54 19.29 -8.19 4.70
N GLU A 55 18.32 -9.02 4.31
CA GLU A 55 18.33 -9.74 3.05
C GLU A 55 17.04 -9.46 2.26
N PHE A 56 17.17 -9.28 0.95
CA PHE A 56 16.00 -9.15 0.10
C PHE A 56 15.27 -10.49 -0.02
N PRO A 57 13.92 -10.50 0.06
CA PRO A 57 13.15 -11.64 -0.37
C PRO A 57 13.45 -11.97 -1.85
N THR A 58 13.71 -13.24 -2.13
CA THR A 58 14.03 -13.74 -3.47
C THR A 58 12.90 -14.61 -4.01
N PHE A 59 12.79 -14.62 -5.34
CA PHE A 59 11.82 -15.44 -6.05
C PHE A 59 12.41 -16.79 -6.43
N LEU A 60 11.58 -17.83 -6.36
CA LEU A 60 12.00 -19.20 -6.64
C LEU A 60 12.25 -19.47 -8.14
N THR A 61 11.69 -18.63 -9.02
CA THR A 61 11.74 -18.81 -10.47
C THR A 61 12.46 -17.66 -11.15
N PRO A 62 13.53 -17.91 -11.93
CA PRO A 62 14.16 -16.88 -12.73
C PRO A 62 13.24 -16.53 -13.90
N VAL A 63 12.93 -15.24 -14.04
CA VAL A 63 12.08 -14.71 -15.10
C VAL A 63 12.73 -13.47 -15.69
N LYS A 64 12.68 -13.32 -17.02
CA LYS A 64 13.12 -12.11 -17.71
C LYS A 64 11.92 -11.25 -18.09
N CYS A 65 12.06 -9.95 -17.91
CA CYS A 65 11.19 -8.90 -18.40
C CYS A 65 11.75 -8.41 -19.75
N GLU A 66 10.90 -8.33 -20.76
CA GLU A 66 11.26 -7.89 -22.11
C GLU A 66 10.64 -6.54 -22.47
N LYS A 67 9.61 -6.11 -21.74
CA LYS A 67 8.83 -4.92 -22.06
C LYS A 67 9.26 -3.72 -21.21
N ARG A 68 8.95 -2.53 -21.74
CA ARG A 68 9.23 -1.25 -21.07
C ARG A 68 8.39 -1.06 -19.81
N LEU A 69 7.16 -1.57 -19.82
CA LEU A 69 6.23 -1.51 -18.69
C LEU A 69 6.15 -2.88 -18.03
N LEU A 70 6.45 -2.94 -16.73
CA LEU A 70 6.25 -4.11 -15.90
C LEU A 70 5.06 -3.87 -14.95
N VAL A 71 4.08 -4.76 -14.99
CA VAL A 71 2.93 -4.78 -14.09
C VAL A 71 3.12 -5.88 -13.05
N LEU A 72 3.17 -5.51 -11.78
CA LEU A 72 3.31 -6.42 -10.65
C LEU A 72 2.05 -6.38 -9.80
N VAL A 73 1.25 -7.43 -9.89
CA VAL A 73 0.00 -7.54 -9.13
C VAL A 73 0.28 -8.25 -7.80
N LYS A 74 0.17 -7.54 -6.68
CA LYS A 74 0.24 -8.14 -5.34
C LYS A 74 -1.05 -8.93 -5.10
N SER A 75 -0.90 -10.23 -4.87
CA SER A 75 -2.01 -11.16 -4.64
C SER A 75 -1.72 -12.08 -3.46
N ALA A 76 -2.74 -12.75 -2.94
CA ALA A 76 -2.59 -13.83 -1.97
C ALA A 76 -2.65 -15.18 -2.66
N VAL A 77 -1.97 -16.21 -2.13
CA VAL A 77 -1.99 -17.59 -2.69
C VAL A 77 -3.43 -18.06 -2.96
N LYS A 78 -4.33 -17.83 -1.99
CA LYS A 78 -5.76 -18.19 -2.04
C LYS A 78 -6.60 -17.39 -3.06
N ASN A 79 -6.14 -16.24 -3.54
CA ASN A 79 -6.89 -15.35 -4.42
C ASN A 79 -6.82 -15.81 -5.90
N ILE A 80 -7.04 -17.10 -6.15
CA ILE A 80 -7.00 -17.69 -7.50
C ILE A 80 -8.02 -16.99 -8.42
N GLU A 81 -9.24 -16.80 -7.93
CA GLU A 81 -10.32 -16.13 -8.67
C GLU A 81 -10.01 -14.67 -9.01
N HIS A 82 -9.31 -13.94 -8.15
CA HIS A 82 -8.93 -12.55 -8.43
C HIS A 82 -7.93 -12.51 -9.59
N ARG A 83 -6.92 -13.38 -9.56
CA ARG A 83 -5.93 -13.49 -10.64
C ARG A 83 -6.56 -13.91 -11.96
N ASN A 84 -7.47 -14.89 -11.93
CA ASN A 84 -8.21 -15.32 -13.13
C ASN A 84 -9.04 -14.18 -13.72
N ALA A 85 -9.78 -13.45 -12.89
CA ALA A 85 -10.54 -12.29 -13.35
C ALA A 85 -9.64 -11.24 -14.01
N ILE A 86 -8.45 -10.96 -13.46
CA ILE A 86 -7.48 -10.03 -14.06
C ILE A 86 -7.01 -10.54 -15.43
N ARG A 87 -6.66 -11.83 -15.55
CA ARG A 87 -6.26 -12.45 -16.83
C ARG A 87 -7.34 -12.37 -17.90
N GLU A 88 -8.60 -12.51 -17.49
CA GLU A 88 -9.78 -12.49 -18.36
C GLU A 88 -10.22 -11.07 -18.76
N THR A 89 -9.76 -10.05 -18.03
CA THR A 89 -10.21 -8.65 -18.18
C THR A 89 -9.07 -7.73 -18.62
N TRP A 90 -8.63 -6.81 -17.75
CA TRP A 90 -7.67 -5.77 -18.08
C TRP A 90 -6.22 -6.29 -18.16
N GLY A 91 -5.90 -7.39 -17.48
CA GLY A 91 -4.56 -7.98 -17.44
C GLY A 91 -4.25 -8.90 -18.62
N LYS A 92 -5.15 -9.01 -19.61
CA LYS A 92 -4.99 -9.87 -20.77
C LYS A 92 -3.72 -9.55 -21.56
N GLU A 93 -2.87 -10.57 -21.75
CA GLU A 93 -1.57 -10.47 -22.41
C GLU A 93 -1.58 -9.61 -23.69
N ASN A 94 -0.61 -8.70 -23.79
CA ASN A 94 -0.40 -7.88 -24.98
C ASN A 94 1.11 -7.63 -25.22
N LYS A 95 1.47 -6.94 -26.31
CA LYS A 95 2.87 -6.73 -26.72
C LYS A 95 3.60 -5.62 -25.97
N ASN A 96 2.92 -4.84 -25.13
CA ASN A 96 3.40 -3.57 -24.57
C ASN A 96 3.86 -3.65 -23.11
N TYR A 97 3.45 -4.69 -22.36
CA TYR A 97 3.83 -4.87 -20.96
C TYR A 97 4.08 -6.34 -20.60
N ASP A 98 4.87 -6.57 -19.55
CA ASP A 98 4.95 -7.85 -18.86
C ASP A 98 4.09 -7.78 -17.59
N LEU A 99 3.32 -8.83 -17.28
CA LEU A 99 2.51 -8.88 -16.05
C LEU A 99 2.81 -10.14 -15.25
N PHE A 100 3.07 -9.94 -13.96
CA PHE A 100 3.27 -11.02 -13.01
C PHE A 100 2.49 -10.80 -11.72
N PHE A 101 2.00 -11.89 -11.14
CA PHE A 101 1.39 -11.91 -9.83
C PHE A 101 2.43 -12.25 -8.77
N ILE A 102 2.54 -11.43 -7.73
CA ILE A 102 3.42 -11.68 -6.58
C ILE A 102 2.61 -12.28 -5.46
N VAL A 103 2.99 -13.47 -5.00
CA VAL A 103 2.35 -14.20 -3.89
C VAL A 103 3.36 -14.61 -2.83
N GLY A 104 2.90 -14.79 -1.58
CA GLY A 104 3.73 -15.36 -0.52
C GLY A 104 3.88 -16.89 -0.61
N LYS A 105 4.43 -17.48 0.45
CA LYS A 105 4.61 -18.92 0.63
C LYS A 105 3.24 -19.61 0.76
N GLY A 106 3.07 -20.74 0.08
CA GLY A 106 1.87 -21.57 0.15
C GLY A 106 1.72 -22.47 -1.08
N ASN A 107 0.76 -23.39 -1.06
CA ASN A 107 0.45 -24.22 -2.23
C ASN A 107 -0.31 -23.38 -3.25
N SER A 108 0.42 -22.71 -4.14
CA SER A 108 -0.13 -22.04 -5.32
C SER A 108 -0.06 -22.97 -6.51
N GLU A 109 -0.99 -22.82 -7.46
CA GLU A 109 -0.87 -23.42 -8.78
C GLU A 109 0.46 -23.01 -9.43
N PHE A 110 1.08 -23.96 -10.15
CA PHE A 110 2.24 -23.66 -10.98
C PHE A 110 1.77 -22.91 -12.22
N SER A 111 2.04 -21.60 -12.28
CA SER A 111 1.83 -20.78 -13.46
C SER A 111 3.06 -19.92 -13.73
N LYS A 112 3.36 -19.69 -15.01
CA LYS A 112 4.56 -18.93 -15.46
C LYS A 112 4.49 -17.44 -15.10
N ASP A 113 3.28 -16.93 -14.89
CA ASP A 113 3.01 -15.54 -14.51
C ASP A 113 2.96 -15.33 -12.99
N ILE A 114 3.25 -16.36 -12.17
CA ILE A 114 3.25 -16.27 -10.71
C ILE A 114 4.69 -16.24 -10.20
N LEU A 115 5.03 -15.15 -9.53
CA LEU A 115 6.27 -14.95 -8.79
C LEU A 115 6.01 -15.24 -7.31
N LYS A 116 6.61 -16.32 -6.81
CA LYS A 116 6.43 -16.79 -5.43
C LYS A 116 7.61 -16.41 -4.55
N LEU A 117 7.32 -15.70 -3.46
CA LEU A 117 8.26 -15.35 -2.41
C LEU A 117 8.18 -16.35 -1.25
N ASP A 118 9.32 -16.67 -0.64
CA ASP A 118 9.36 -17.46 0.60
C ASP A 118 9.07 -16.57 1.83
N ILE A 119 7.92 -15.92 1.84
CA ILE A 119 7.45 -15.06 2.95
C ILE A 119 6.07 -15.51 3.43
N ILE A 120 5.79 -15.36 4.72
CA ILE A 120 4.44 -15.57 5.25
C ILE A 120 3.55 -14.44 4.77
N ASP A 121 2.49 -14.78 4.03
CA ASP A 121 1.53 -13.83 3.48
C ASP A 121 0.60 -13.30 4.58
N SER A 122 0.94 -12.13 5.13
CA SER A 122 0.13 -11.42 6.12
C SER A 122 0.14 -9.93 5.81
N TYR A 123 -0.90 -9.21 6.24
CA TYR A 123 -1.04 -7.78 5.96
C TYR A 123 0.18 -6.97 6.40
N ARG A 124 0.74 -7.27 7.59
CA ARG A 124 1.96 -6.58 8.11
C ARG A 124 3.25 -7.00 7.41
N ASN A 125 3.22 -8.07 6.62
CA ASN A 125 4.34 -8.53 5.78
C ASN A 125 4.22 -8.06 4.33
N ASN A 126 3.22 -7.24 3.97
CA ASN A 126 3.13 -6.65 2.63
C ASN A 126 4.39 -5.86 2.27
N THR A 127 5.05 -5.24 3.24
CA THR A 127 6.36 -4.59 3.04
C THR A 127 7.41 -5.55 2.50
N LEU A 128 7.45 -6.80 2.98
CA LEU A 128 8.38 -7.81 2.44
C LEU A 128 8.01 -8.22 1.02
N LYS A 129 6.70 -8.26 0.69
CA LYS A 129 6.23 -8.48 -0.68
C LYS A 129 6.71 -7.35 -1.61
N PHE A 130 6.64 -6.11 -1.14
CA PHE A 130 7.20 -4.95 -1.85
C PHE A 130 8.74 -5.04 -2.00
N PHE A 131 9.48 -5.45 -0.97
CA PHE A 131 10.93 -5.65 -1.07
C PHE A 131 11.30 -6.69 -2.12
N GLY A 132 10.58 -7.82 -2.13
CA GLY A 132 10.70 -8.82 -3.19
C GLY A 132 10.46 -8.21 -4.56
N ALA A 133 9.34 -7.49 -4.73
CA ALA A 133 9.01 -6.81 -5.98
C ALA A 133 10.13 -5.89 -6.47
N ILE A 134 10.68 -5.03 -5.60
CA ILE A 134 11.78 -4.13 -5.94
C ILE A 134 13.06 -4.91 -6.30
N ASN A 135 13.36 -5.99 -5.59
CA ASN A 135 14.50 -6.84 -5.91
C ASN A 135 14.33 -7.52 -7.29
N PHE A 136 13.12 -7.96 -7.62
CA PHE A 136 12.83 -8.57 -8.92
C PHE A 136 12.98 -7.64 -10.11
N ILE A 137 12.65 -6.35 -9.96
CA ILE A 137 12.84 -5.36 -11.03
C ILE A 137 14.31 -5.33 -11.49
N LYS A 138 15.25 -5.46 -10.54
CA LYS A 138 16.70 -5.50 -10.83
C LYS A 138 17.12 -6.78 -11.54
N THR A 139 16.54 -7.92 -11.17
CA THR A 139 16.94 -9.23 -11.71
C THR A 139 16.24 -9.60 -13.01
N CYS A 140 15.05 -9.05 -13.27
CA CYS A 140 14.26 -9.45 -14.43
C CYS A 140 14.66 -8.74 -15.72
N GLY A 141 15.30 -7.57 -15.69
CA GLY A 141 15.67 -6.87 -16.93
C GLY A 141 15.59 -5.34 -16.85
N ASN A 142 15.34 -4.79 -15.66
CA ASN A 142 15.36 -3.35 -15.41
C ASN A 142 14.41 -2.53 -16.33
N PRO A 143 13.10 -2.86 -16.34
CA PRO A 143 12.08 -2.17 -17.12
C PRO A 143 12.08 -0.65 -16.88
N ASP A 144 11.61 0.12 -17.86
CA ASP A 144 11.56 1.58 -17.82
C ASP A 144 10.57 2.10 -16.76
N PHE A 145 9.42 1.43 -16.62
CA PHE A 145 8.35 1.78 -15.71
C PHE A 145 7.77 0.54 -15.04
N ILE A 146 7.38 0.68 -13.78
CA ILE A 146 6.84 -0.40 -12.97
C ILE A 146 5.54 0.08 -12.34
N PHE A 147 4.47 -0.65 -12.60
CA PHE A 147 3.17 -0.45 -12.00
C PHE A 147 2.93 -1.57 -10.99
N LEU A 148 2.93 -1.24 -9.70
CA LEU A 148 2.54 -2.17 -8.65
C LEU A 148 1.07 -1.91 -8.31
N VAL A 149 0.27 -2.97 -8.24
CA VAL A 149 -1.17 -2.86 -8.02
C VAL A 149 -1.67 -4.04 -7.18
N ASP A 150 -2.71 -3.85 -6.37
CA ASP A 150 -3.36 -4.94 -5.66
C ASP A 150 -4.33 -5.71 -6.58
N ASP A 151 -4.68 -6.95 -6.20
CA ASP A 151 -5.51 -7.85 -7.03
C ASP A 151 -7.02 -7.54 -7.04
N ASP A 152 -7.41 -6.42 -6.43
CA ASP A 152 -8.79 -5.91 -6.33
C ASP A 152 -8.96 -4.55 -7.01
N TYR A 153 -8.16 -4.25 -8.02
CA TYR A 153 -8.31 -3.07 -8.87
C TYR A 153 -8.88 -3.40 -10.25
N LEU A 154 -9.68 -2.47 -10.78
CA LEU A 154 -9.95 -2.34 -12.20
C LEU A 154 -8.99 -1.30 -12.78
N VAL A 155 -8.28 -1.65 -13.86
CA VAL A 155 -7.25 -0.79 -14.46
C VAL A 155 -7.54 -0.58 -15.94
N ASN A 156 -7.45 0.66 -16.43
CA ASN A 156 -7.42 0.94 -17.86
C ASN A 156 -5.97 0.91 -18.36
N ILE A 157 -5.54 -0.29 -18.77
CA ILE A 157 -4.15 -0.53 -19.21
C ILE A 157 -3.75 0.34 -20.41
N LYS A 158 -4.67 0.67 -21.33
CA LYS A 158 -4.35 1.56 -22.46
C LYS A 158 -3.97 2.96 -21.99
N ASN A 159 -4.68 3.50 -21.00
CA ASN A 159 -4.36 4.79 -20.43
C ASN A 159 -3.06 4.74 -19.62
N LEU A 160 -2.80 3.64 -18.90
CA LEU A 160 -1.51 3.42 -18.23
C LEU A 160 -0.33 3.40 -19.22
N GLU A 161 -0.46 2.70 -20.35
CA GLU A 161 0.52 2.69 -21.44
C GLU A 161 0.74 4.11 -22.00
N ASN A 162 -0.34 4.86 -22.24
CA ASN A 162 -0.27 6.24 -22.71
C ASN A 162 0.41 7.18 -21.69
N LEU A 163 0.15 6.99 -20.40
CA LEU A 163 0.74 7.79 -19.31
C LEU A 163 2.27 7.67 -19.29
N VAL A 164 2.83 6.50 -19.59
CA VAL A 164 4.28 6.26 -19.59
C VAL A 164 4.95 6.49 -20.94
N LYS A 165 4.19 6.55 -22.04
CA LYS A 165 4.69 6.58 -23.43
C LYS A 165 5.78 7.62 -23.68
N PHE A 166 5.61 8.83 -23.13
CA PHE A 166 6.54 9.96 -23.34
C PHE A 166 7.30 10.37 -22.07
N LYS A 167 7.24 9.56 -21.01
CA LYS A 167 7.96 9.84 -19.76
C LYS A 167 9.42 9.40 -19.90
N ASN A 168 10.32 10.12 -19.21
CA ASN A 168 11.73 9.75 -19.11
C ASN A 168 11.93 8.75 -17.95
N PRO A 169 12.31 7.49 -18.20
CA PRO A 169 12.55 6.50 -17.14
C PRO A 169 13.78 6.80 -16.27
N GLY A 170 14.67 7.69 -16.72
CA GLY A 170 15.82 8.17 -15.96
C GLY A 170 15.51 9.30 -14.98
N ALA A 171 14.31 9.91 -15.06
CA ALA A 171 13.84 10.89 -14.10
C ALA A 171 13.01 10.23 -13.00
N HIS A 172 12.99 10.81 -11.80
CA HIS A 172 12.14 10.32 -10.72
C HIS A 172 10.66 10.42 -11.09
N LEU A 173 9.97 9.30 -10.89
CA LEU A 173 8.51 9.18 -10.94
C LEU A 173 8.10 8.26 -9.81
N TYR A 174 7.26 8.76 -8.93
CA TYR A 174 6.57 8.01 -7.87
C TYR A 174 5.20 8.65 -7.71
N THR A 175 4.18 8.01 -8.30
CA THR A 175 2.85 8.60 -8.44
C THR A 175 1.73 7.59 -8.26
N GLY A 176 0.59 8.11 -7.84
CA GLY A 176 -0.67 7.41 -7.58
C GLY A 176 -1.52 8.27 -6.64
N PHE A 177 -2.50 7.67 -5.96
CA PHE A 177 -3.25 8.39 -4.94
C PHE A 177 -2.35 8.67 -3.73
N VAL A 178 -2.28 9.91 -3.26
CA VAL A 178 -1.34 10.29 -2.19
C VAL A 178 -2.11 10.57 -0.92
N PHE A 179 -1.65 9.99 0.18
CA PHE A 179 -2.15 10.26 1.52
C PHE A 179 -1.20 11.21 2.26
N ASN A 180 -1.82 12.15 2.98
CA ASN A 180 -1.20 12.93 4.04
C ASN A 180 -1.92 12.53 5.33
N SER A 181 -1.36 11.59 6.08
CA SER A 181 -2.03 10.95 7.21
C SER A 181 -1.13 10.88 8.44
N SER A 182 -1.74 10.53 9.58
CA SER A 182 -1.05 10.34 10.85
C SER A 182 -1.18 8.90 11.32
N PRO A 183 -0.23 8.39 12.11
CA PRO A 183 -0.32 7.04 12.67
C PRO A 183 -1.57 6.88 13.53
N PHE A 184 -2.30 5.77 13.35
CA PHE A 184 -3.38 5.40 14.26
C PHE A 184 -2.78 4.98 15.60
N ARG A 185 -3.06 5.74 16.66
CA ARG A 185 -2.54 5.46 18.01
C ARG A 185 -3.48 4.61 18.87
N PHE A 186 -4.77 4.57 18.52
CA PHE A 186 -5.76 3.84 19.30
C PHE A 186 -5.50 2.32 19.28
N ASN A 187 -5.33 1.72 20.47
CA ASN A 187 -4.81 0.36 20.61
C ASN A 187 -5.68 -0.75 20.00
N LEU A 188 -6.98 -0.53 19.80
CA LEU A 188 -7.88 -1.51 19.17
C LEU A 188 -8.01 -1.33 17.64
N HIS A 189 -7.33 -0.34 17.06
CA HIS A 189 -7.39 -0.13 15.62
C HIS A 189 -6.49 -1.14 14.89
N LYS A 190 -7.00 -1.77 13.82
CA LYS A 190 -6.23 -2.77 13.04
C LYS A 190 -4.90 -2.26 12.46
N HIS A 191 -4.80 -0.95 12.24
CA HIS A 191 -3.58 -0.28 11.74
C HIS A 191 -2.83 0.48 12.83
N ARG A 192 -2.99 0.09 14.10
CA ARG A 192 -2.33 0.74 15.24
C ARG A 192 -0.80 0.66 15.11
N ILE A 193 -0.14 1.78 15.37
CA ILE A 193 1.32 1.93 15.42
C ILE A 193 1.71 2.63 16.73
N SER A 194 2.58 2.00 17.52
CA SER A 194 3.07 2.56 18.78
C SER A 194 4.07 3.72 18.55
N LEU A 195 4.34 4.50 19.59
CA LEU A 195 5.39 5.52 19.56
C LEU A 195 6.81 4.92 19.40
N GLU A 196 7.01 3.68 19.86
CA GLU A 196 8.26 2.95 19.68
C GLU A 196 8.47 2.53 18.22
N GLU A 197 7.40 2.10 17.55
CA GLU A 197 7.42 1.75 16.13
C GLU A 197 7.57 2.99 15.24
N TYR A 198 6.89 4.08 15.58
CA TYR A 198 6.92 5.35 14.85
C TYR A 198 6.71 6.53 15.79
N PRO A 199 7.76 7.33 16.11
CA PRO A 199 7.66 8.36 17.14
C PRO A 199 7.06 9.68 16.65
N TYR A 200 6.90 9.90 15.34
CA TYR A 200 6.48 11.20 14.80
C TYR A 200 4.96 11.38 14.74
N SER A 201 4.51 12.63 14.72
CA SER A 201 3.10 12.99 14.68
C SER A 201 2.42 12.69 13.35
N GLN A 202 3.16 12.66 12.24
CA GLN A 202 2.65 12.44 10.88
C GLN A 202 3.53 11.46 10.12
N TYR A 203 2.96 10.75 9.15
CA TYR A 203 3.75 10.01 8.15
C TYR A 203 4.27 10.95 7.07
N PRO A 204 5.42 10.66 6.42
CA PRO A 204 5.75 11.32 5.17
C PRO A 204 4.66 11.04 4.13
N PRO A 205 4.38 11.97 3.20
CA PRO A 205 3.44 11.72 2.12
C PRO A 205 3.79 10.42 1.38
N TYR A 206 2.79 9.59 1.12
CA TYR A 206 2.98 8.29 0.48
C TYR A 206 1.88 8.01 -0.53
N VAL A 207 2.21 7.23 -1.55
CA VAL A 207 1.22 6.72 -2.51
C VAL A 207 0.53 5.50 -1.90
N SER A 208 -0.80 5.44 -1.99
CA SER A 208 -1.61 4.27 -1.65
C SER A 208 -1.05 3.02 -2.31
N ALA A 209 -0.72 2.00 -1.52
CA ALA A 209 -0.10 0.76 -1.99
C ALA A 209 -0.96 -0.03 -3.00
N GLY A 210 -2.25 0.32 -3.13
CA GLY A 210 -3.17 -0.35 -4.03
C GLY A 210 -2.90 -0.11 -5.51
N ALA A 211 -2.35 1.04 -5.90
CA ALA A 211 -1.96 1.31 -7.28
C ALA A 211 -0.89 2.42 -7.32
N VAL A 212 0.33 2.04 -7.70
CA VAL A 212 1.50 2.93 -7.72
C VAL A 212 2.32 2.74 -8.99
N LEU A 213 2.66 3.85 -9.63
CA LEU A 213 3.55 3.89 -10.79
C LEU A 213 4.90 4.49 -10.39
N ILE A 214 5.97 3.75 -10.66
CA ILE A 214 7.36 4.20 -10.47
C ILE A 214 8.18 4.09 -11.74
N SER A 215 9.16 4.98 -11.89
CA SER A 215 10.20 4.88 -12.93
C SER A 215 11.30 3.92 -12.53
N ARG A 216 12.09 3.47 -13.52
CA ARG A 216 13.35 2.78 -13.31
C ARG A 216 14.30 3.50 -12.36
N LYS A 217 14.45 4.83 -12.50
CA LYS A 217 15.30 5.62 -11.61
C LYS A 217 14.83 5.53 -10.15
N THR A 218 13.53 5.70 -9.91
CA THR A 218 12.93 5.55 -8.57
C THR A 218 13.13 4.13 -8.04
N ALA A 219 12.86 3.09 -8.83
CA ALA A 219 13.04 1.71 -8.42
C ALA A 219 14.50 1.38 -8.02
N SER A 220 15.48 1.92 -8.76
CA SER A 220 16.90 1.76 -8.40
C SER A 220 17.21 2.38 -7.05
N VAL A 221 16.76 3.62 -6.83
CA VAL A 221 17.03 4.32 -5.56
C VAL A 221 16.31 3.65 -4.39
N PHE A 222 15.09 3.13 -4.60
CA PHE A 222 14.43 2.31 -3.59
C PHE A 222 15.25 1.05 -3.27
N HIS A 223 15.67 0.29 -4.28
CA HIS A 223 16.51 -0.91 -4.09
C HIS A 223 17.78 -0.61 -3.27
N GLU A 224 18.45 0.50 -3.56
CA GLU A 224 19.68 0.92 -2.86
C GLU A 224 19.47 1.41 -1.42
N ASN A 225 18.25 1.82 -1.04
CA ASN A 225 17.94 2.40 0.27
C ASN A 225 17.15 1.47 1.21
N ILE A 226 16.37 0.52 0.66
CA ILE A 226 15.68 -0.52 1.44
C ILE A 226 16.60 -1.18 2.49
N PRO A 227 17.79 -1.70 2.15
CA PRO A 227 18.65 -2.40 3.12
C PRO A 227 19.27 -1.48 4.18
N LYS A 228 19.11 -0.16 4.07
CA LYS A 228 19.71 0.83 4.96
C LYS A 228 18.74 1.34 6.02
N LEU A 229 17.45 1.04 5.92
CA LEU A 229 16.41 1.61 6.75
C LEU A 229 15.66 0.54 7.55
N LYS A 230 15.31 0.85 8.80
CA LYS A 230 14.50 -0.04 9.64
C LYS A 230 13.17 -0.34 8.95
N THR A 231 12.84 -1.61 8.78
CA THR A 231 11.57 -2.02 8.13
C THR A 231 10.35 -1.48 8.88
N PHE A 232 9.32 -1.09 8.13
CA PHE A 232 8.02 -0.65 8.65
C PHE A 232 6.89 -1.54 8.10
N PRO A 233 5.86 -1.92 8.89
CA PRO A 233 4.90 -2.97 8.55
C PRO A 233 3.82 -2.59 7.51
N PHE A 234 3.84 -1.36 6.98
CA PHE A 234 2.94 -0.92 5.89
C PHE A 234 3.78 -0.48 4.70
N ASP A 235 3.59 -1.12 3.55
CA ASP A 235 4.40 -0.94 2.35
C ASP A 235 4.25 0.47 1.77
N ASP A 236 3.03 1.00 1.75
CA ASP A 236 2.75 2.38 1.38
C ASP A 236 3.51 3.39 2.26
N VAL A 237 3.35 3.32 3.58
CA VAL A 237 4.05 4.21 4.52
C VAL A 237 5.56 4.04 4.41
N PHE A 238 6.07 2.81 4.28
CA PHE A 238 7.49 2.56 4.10
C PHE A 238 8.02 3.18 2.79
N THR A 239 7.25 3.15 1.71
CA THR A 239 7.62 3.85 0.47
C THR A 239 7.63 5.37 0.63
N GLY A 240 6.75 5.95 1.46
CA GLY A 240 6.83 7.35 1.86
C GLY A 240 8.10 7.68 2.65
N ILE A 241 8.48 6.81 3.59
CA ILE A 241 9.74 6.91 4.35
C ILE A 241 10.95 6.86 3.41
N LEU A 242 10.99 5.90 2.48
CA LEU A 242 12.03 5.80 1.45
C LEU A 242 12.10 7.07 0.61
N ALA A 243 10.95 7.55 0.14
CA ALA A 243 10.89 8.74 -0.71
C ALA A 243 11.37 9.99 0.03
N LYS A 244 10.96 10.18 1.30
CA LYS A 244 11.42 11.29 2.14
C LYS A 244 12.93 11.23 2.37
N THR A 245 13.46 10.07 2.76
CA THR A 245 14.89 9.89 3.04
C THR A 245 15.74 10.09 1.78
N ALA A 246 15.31 9.54 0.65
CA ALA A 246 16.02 9.63 -0.63
C ALA A 246 15.69 10.89 -1.44
N ARG A 247 14.89 11.82 -0.89
CA ARG A 247 14.44 13.07 -1.55
C ARG A 247 13.76 12.84 -2.91
N ILE A 248 12.98 11.77 -3.01
CA ILE A 248 12.18 11.45 -4.19
C ILE A 248 10.85 12.20 -4.12
N PRO A 249 10.48 13.00 -5.14
CA PRO A 249 9.19 13.67 -5.17
C PRO A 249 8.03 12.66 -5.22
N VAL A 250 7.06 12.84 -4.33
CA VAL A 250 5.79 12.09 -4.32
C VAL A 250 4.75 12.90 -5.07
N THR A 251 4.19 12.35 -6.15
CA THR A 251 3.26 13.08 -7.03
C THR A 251 1.85 12.53 -6.91
N HIS A 252 0.93 13.35 -6.40
CA HIS A 252 -0.49 12.98 -6.38
C HIS A 252 -1.05 12.89 -7.79
N ASN A 253 -1.76 11.80 -8.08
CA ASN A 253 -2.50 11.64 -9.31
C ASN A 253 -3.92 11.13 -8.98
N PRO A 254 -4.96 11.98 -9.16
CA PRO A 254 -6.34 11.65 -8.79
C PRO A 254 -6.94 10.55 -9.67
N ASN A 255 -6.29 10.20 -10.78
CA ASN A 255 -6.77 9.17 -11.71
C ASN A 255 -6.50 7.74 -11.23
N PHE A 256 -5.74 7.60 -10.15
CA PHE A 256 -5.60 6.37 -9.38
C PHE A 256 -6.60 6.48 -8.22
N VAL A 257 -7.79 5.94 -8.39
CA VAL A 257 -8.87 6.07 -7.42
C VAL A 257 -8.72 5.00 -6.34
N PHE A 258 -8.51 5.40 -5.09
CA PHE A 258 -8.27 4.46 -3.98
C PHE A 258 -9.55 3.94 -3.30
N TRP A 259 -10.70 4.57 -3.56
CA TRP A 259 -12.00 4.15 -3.03
C TRP A 259 -12.80 3.39 -4.08
N THR A 260 -13.79 2.64 -3.61
CA THR A 260 -14.74 1.95 -4.48
C THR A 260 -15.90 2.87 -4.81
N HIS A 261 -16.23 3.01 -6.08
CA HIS A 261 -17.48 3.62 -6.56
C HIS A 261 -17.97 2.95 -7.84
N GLN A 262 -19.19 3.27 -8.26
CA GLN A 262 -19.72 2.83 -9.56
C GLN A 262 -19.08 3.66 -10.67
N ILE A 263 -18.56 3.00 -11.71
CA ILE A 263 -17.79 3.69 -12.75
C ILE A 263 -18.67 3.83 -13.98
N SER A 264 -18.88 5.07 -14.40
CA SER A 264 -19.56 5.31 -15.66
C SER A 264 -18.65 4.97 -16.84
N GLN A 265 -19.25 4.66 -17.98
CA GLN A 265 -18.49 4.43 -19.20
C GLN A 265 -17.71 5.68 -19.65
N ILE A 266 -18.27 6.87 -19.41
CA ILE A 266 -17.62 8.16 -19.69
C ILE A 266 -16.34 8.30 -18.86
N GLU A 267 -16.42 7.97 -17.57
CA GLU A 267 -15.27 7.98 -16.67
C GLU A 267 -14.20 6.99 -17.13
N TYR A 268 -14.58 5.73 -17.39
CA TYR A 268 -13.62 4.70 -17.81
C TYR A 268 -12.94 5.01 -19.15
N ASN A 269 -13.66 5.64 -20.07
CA ASN A 269 -13.14 6.05 -21.38
C ASN A 269 -12.41 7.41 -21.36
N SER A 270 -12.45 8.14 -20.24
CA SER A 270 -11.66 9.36 -20.08
C SER A 270 -10.17 9.03 -20.29
N PRO A 271 -9.41 9.86 -21.02
CA PRO A 271 -7.97 9.63 -21.20
C PRO A 271 -7.19 9.67 -19.89
N ASP A 272 -7.79 10.28 -18.85
CA ASP A 272 -7.17 10.48 -17.56
C ASP A 272 -7.31 9.25 -16.66
N PHE A 273 -8.40 8.49 -16.72
CA PHE A 273 -8.67 7.35 -15.82
C PHE A 273 -7.58 6.27 -15.90
N ILE A 274 -6.94 5.92 -14.77
CA ILE A 274 -5.93 4.86 -14.70
C ILE A 274 -6.45 3.61 -14.01
N GLY A 275 -7.03 3.75 -12.82
CA GLY A 275 -7.56 2.60 -12.11
C GLY A 275 -8.33 2.98 -10.86
N VAL A 276 -9.04 2.00 -10.33
CA VAL A 276 -10.01 2.17 -9.24
C VAL A 276 -10.08 0.91 -8.40
N HIS A 277 -10.13 1.11 -7.09
CA HIS A 277 -10.15 0.04 -6.11
C HIS A 277 -11.53 -0.63 -5.97
N GLY A 278 -11.51 -1.86 -5.44
CA GLY A 278 -12.69 -2.58 -4.97
C GLY A 278 -13.38 -3.46 -6.01
N PHE A 279 -12.66 -3.86 -7.06
CA PHE A 279 -13.13 -4.76 -8.11
C PHE A 279 -12.25 -6.00 -8.19
N ALA A 280 -12.76 -7.12 -7.69
CA ALA A 280 -12.08 -8.41 -7.71
C ALA A 280 -13.00 -9.55 -8.16
N GLY A 281 -12.41 -10.63 -8.68
CA GLY A 281 -13.15 -11.84 -9.04
C GLY A 281 -14.32 -11.58 -9.99
N GLN A 282 -15.51 -12.08 -9.64
CA GLN A 282 -16.70 -11.91 -10.47
C GLN A 282 -17.12 -10.43 -10.63
N LYS A 283 -17.00 -9.63 -9.58
CA LYS A 283 -17.33 -8.19 -9.65
C LYS A 283 -16.48 -7.47 -10.68
N LEU A 284 -15.19 -7.81 -10.77
CA LEU A 284 -14.30 -7.27 -11.80
C LEU A 284 -14.74 -7.67 -13.21
N ARG A 285 -15.10 -8.94 -13.41
CA ARG A 285 -15.61 -9.43 -14.69
C ARG A 285 -16.87 -8.69 -15.11
N ASP A 286 -17.85 -8.61 -14.22
CA ASP A 286 -19.16 -8.00 -14.52
C ASP A 286 -19.00 -6.53 -14.90
N GLU A 287 -18.24 -5.76 -14.11
CA GLU A 287 -17.95 -4.35 -14.38
C GLU A 287 -17.21 -4.20 -15.72
N TYR A 288 -16.14 -4.97 -15.92
CA TYR A 288 -15.33 -4.87 -17.14
C TYR A 288 -16.14 -5.19 -18.40
N GLN A 289 -17.01 -6.21 -18.35
CA GLN A 289 -17.89 -6.57 -19.46
C GLN A 289 -18.88 -5.44 -19.80
N GLN A 290 -19.45 -4.80 -18.78
CA GLN A 290 -20.31 -3.63 -18.99
C GLN A 290 -19.53 -2.50 -19.67
N LEU A 291 -18.31 -2.21 -19.22
CA LEU A 291 -17.51 -1.11 -19.77
C LEU A 291 -17.05 -1.33 -21.22
N ILE A 292 -16.77 -2.58 -21.63
CA ILE A 292 -16.31 -2.89 -22.99
C ILE A 292 -17.44 -3.15 -23.99
N ASN A 293 -18.60 -3.65 -23.57
CA ASN A 293 -19.68 -4.04 -24.50
C ASN A 293 -20.36 -2.84 -25.16
N TYR A 294 -20.37 -1.68 -24.50
CA TYR A 294 -20.86 -0.42 -25.09
C TYR A 294 -19.84 0.26 -26.04
N ARG A 295 -18.76 -0.44 -26.44
CA ARG A 295 -17.86 0.00 -27.53
C ARG A 295 -18.23 -0.57 -28.90
N LYS A 296 -19.28 -1.40 -28.97
CA LYS A 296 -19.92 -1.85 -30.22
C LYS A 296 -21.17 -1.02 -30.47
#